data_AF-X1P2K2-F1
#
_entry.id   AF-X1P2K2-F1
#
_cell.length_a   1.000
_cell.length_b   1.000
_cell.length_c   1.000
_cell.angle_alpha   90.00
_cell.angle_beta   90.00
_cell.angle_gamma   90.00
#
_symmetry.space_group_name_H-M   'P 1'
#
loop_
_entity.id
_entity.type
_entity.pdbx_description
1 polymer ?
#
loop_
_entity_poly.entity_id
_entity_poly.type
_entity_poly.pdbx_seq_one_letter_code
_entity_poly.pdbx_strand_id
1 'polypeptide(L)'
;MPPPTVITPPIIPGPPELASVNSRLDVLIAALITNKPTFATGQKDVAAAGTPEQLDDFPIPDGFKLTVIARTGNTGYIYLGSTKGDCANNKRRFDGLEAGVAVSLRVKNASAVWVDANVDDEGVSWIVER
;
A
#
# COMPACT_ATOMS: atom_id res chain seq x y z
N MET A 1 -72.43 0.89 48.69
CA MET A 1 -71.16 1.60 48.43
C MET A 1 -70.45 0.87 47.30
N PRO A 2 -70.33 1.44 46.09
CA PRO A 2 -69.64 0.76 44.98
C PRO A 2 -68.11 0.81 45.18
N PRO A 3 -67.35 -0.18 44.67
CA PRO A 3 -65.89 -0.19 44.76
C PRO A 3 -65.27 0.88 43.84
N PRO A 4 -64.06 1.39 44.18
CA PRO A 4 -63.40 2.42 43.37
C PRO A 4 -62.90 1.83 42.04
N THR A 5 -63.21 2.53 40.94
CA THR A 5 -62.70 2.21 39.60
C THR A 5 -61.23 2.60 39.51
N VAL A 6 -60.35 1.62 39.28
CA VAL A 6 -58.92 1.87 39.02
C VAL A 6 -58.76 2.29 37.56
N ILE A 7 -58.33 3.53 37.33
CA ILE A 7 -58.05 4.07 36.00
C ILE A 7 -56.58 3.79 35.68
N THR A 8 -56.29 2.86 34.78
CA THR A 8 -54.92 2.61 34.31
C THR A 8 -54.48 3.74 33.37
N PRO A 9 -53.25 4.26 33.50
CA PRO A 9 -52.74 5.33 32.62
C PRO A 9 -52.61 4.85 31.17
N PRO A 10 -52.73 5.77 30.18
CA PRO A 10 -52.62 5.44 28.77
C PRO A 10 -51.20 4.96 28.41
N ILE A 11 -51.12 3.84 27.70
CA ILE A 11 -49.88 3.31 27.15
C ILE A 11 -49.50 4.19 25.95
N ILE A 12 -48.46 5.01 26.10
CA ILE A 12 -47.87 5.75 24.98
C ILE A 12 -47.02 4.76 24.19
N PRO A 13 -47.30 4.50 22.89
CA PRO A 13 -46.41 3.70 22.06
C PRO A 13 -45.06 4.40 21.99
N GLY A 14 -43.99 3.69 22.36
CA GLY A 14 -42.62 4.22 22.22
C GLY A 14 -42.33 4.58 20.76
N PRO A 15 -41.51 5.63 20.52
CA PRO A 15 -41.15 6.02 19.16
C PRO A 15 -40.56 4.83 18.40
N PRO A 16 -40.83 4.67 17.09
CA PRO A 16 -40.23 3.62 16.30
C PRO A 16 -38.70 3.73 16.39
N GLU A 17 -38.05 2.67 16.85
CA GLU A 17 -36.59 2.59 16.89
C GLU A 17 -36.08 2.76 15.44
N LEU A 18 -35.38 3.87 15.19
CA LEU A 18 -34.69 4.10 13.92
C LEU A 18 -33.61 3.02 13.81
N ALA A 19 -33.84 2.03 12.95
CA ALA A 19 -32.91 0.94 12.73
C ALA A 19 -31.48 1.46 12.51
N SER A 20 -30.51 0.85 13.20
CA SER A 20 -29.08 1.20 13.17
C SER A 20 -28.53 1.24 11.74
N VAL A 21 -28.48 2.43 11.14
CA VAL A 21 -27.86 2.66 9.82
C VAL A 21 -26.32 2.72 9.92
N ASN A 22 -25.79 2.81 11.15
CA ASN A 22 -24.34 2.96 11.40
C ASN A 22 -23.54 1.67 11.14
N SER A 23 -24.17 0.50 11.20
CA SER A 23 -23.44 -0.77 11.32
C SER A 23 -22.73 -1.27 10.03
N ARG A 24 -23.10 -0.79 8.83
CA ARG A 24 -22.45 -1.23 7.58
C ARG A 24 -21.37 -0.28 7.08
N LEU A 25 -21.58 1.03 7.26
CA LEU A 25 -20.61 2.05 6.88
C LEU A 25 -19.40 2.03 7.82
N ASP A 26 -19.62 1.89 9.13
CA ASP A 26 -18.55 1.84 10.11
C ASP A 26 -17.66 0.59 9.95
N VAL A 27 -18.25 -0.56 9.61
CA VAL A 27 -17.50 -1.80 9.32
C VAL A 27 -16.67 -1.65 8.05
N LEU A 28 -17.21 -1.01 7.01
CA LEU A 28 -16.47 -0.76 5.77
C LEU A 28 -15.33 0.24 5.99
N ILE A 29 -15.56 1.30 6.77
CA ILE A 29 -14.55 2.28 7.15
C ILE A 29 -13.46 1.59 7.99
N ALA A 30 -13.81 0.81 9.01
CA ALA A 30 -12.84 0.06 9.81
C ALA A 30 -11.99 -0.89 8.95
N ALA A 31 -12.61 -1.62 8.01
CA ALA A 31 -11.89 -2.48 7.07
C ALA A 31 -10.95 -1.71 6.12
N LEU A 32 -11.28 -0.45 5.79
CA LEU A 32 -10.43 0.44 5.01
C LEU A 32 -9.26 1.07 5.81
N ILE A 33 -9.27 0.99 7.14
CA ILE A 33 -8.19 1.54 7.99
C ILE A 33 -7.42 0.41 8.70
N THR A 34 -7.80 -0.86 8.51
CA THR A 34 -7.16 -2.00 9.16
C THR A 34 -5.89 -2.43 8.40
N ASN A 35 -4.80 -2.62 9.15
CA ASN A 35 -3.52 -3.14 8.63
C ASN A 35 -3.71 -4.58 8.10
N LYS A 36 -2.99 -4.94 7.03
CA LYS A 36 -3.00 -6.33 6.56
C LYS A 36 -2.24 -7.23 7.53
N PRO A 37 -2.65 -8.51 7.68
CA PRO A 37 -1.92 -9.49 8.49
C PRO A 37 -0.58 -9.90 7.87
N THR A 38 -0.32 -9.54 6.61
CA THR A 38 0.86 -9.96 5.86
C THR A 38 1.43 -8.80 5.05
N PHE A 39 2.74 -8.63 5.11
CA PHE A 39 3.52 -7.83 4.18
C PHE A 39 4.11 -8.76 3.10
N ALA A 40 4.39 -8.22 1.92
CA ALA A 40 5.08 -8.96 0.85
C ALA A 40 6.45 -8.31 0.61
N THR A 41 7.47 -9.12 0.37
CA THR A 41 8.81 -8.65 0.03
C THR A 41 9.35 -9.38 -1.18
N GLY A 42 10.29 -8.75 -1.86
CA GLY A 42 11.11 -9.37 -2.89
C GLY A 42 12.42 -8.64 -3.04
N GLN A 43 13.30 -9.22 -3.85
CA GLN A 43 14.61 -8.67 -4.14
C GLN A 43 14.87 -8.79 -5.63
N LYS A 44 15.50 -7.76 -6.19
CA LYS A 44 15.89 -7.75 -7.58
C LYS A 44 17.34 -7.29 -7.69
N ASP A 45 18.11 -8.08 -8.43
CA ASP A 45 19.49 -7.81 -8.82
C ASP A 45 19.52 -7.27 -10.24
N VAL A 46 20.42 -6.31 -10.47
CA VAL A 46 20.79 -5.79 -11.77
C VAL A 46 22.12 -6.44 -12.13
N ALA A 47 22.10 -7.39 -13.07
CA ALA A 47 23.27 -8.18 -13.42
C ALA A 47 24.39 -7.34 -14.06
N ALA A 48 24.04 -6.30 -14.82
CA ALA A 48 25.00 -5.40 -15.42
C ALA A 48 24.51 -3.95 -15.36
N ALA A 49 25.42 -3.04 -15.00
CA ALA A 49 25.16 -1.61 -14.94
C ALA A 49 24.73 -1.08 -16.32
N GLY A 50 23.72 -0.22 -16.32
CA GLY A 50 23.13 0.31 -17.55
C GLY A 50 22.20 -0.67 -18.27
N THR A 51 21.89 -1.82 -17.68
CA THR A 51 20.86 -2.74 -18.18
C THR A 51 19.67 -2.78 -17.22
N PRO A 52 18.63 -1.96 -17.46
CA PRO A 52 17.49 -1.92 -16.55
C PRO A 52 16.74 -3.25 -16.52
N GLU A 53 16.47 -3.67 -15.30
CA GLU A 53 15.79 -4.91 -14.93
C GLU A 53 14.42 -4.59 -14.32
N GLN A 54 13.40 -5.34 -14.71
CA GLN A 54 12.04 -5.13 -14.20
C GLN A 54 11.89 -5.84 -12.85
N LEU A 55 11.20 -5.20 -11.89
CA LEU A 55 10.77 -5.88 -10.68
C LEU A 55 9.76 -7.00 -10.98
N ASP A 56 9.56 -7.86 -9.99
CA ASP A 56 8.64 -8.99 -10.07
C ASP A 56 7.21 -8.54 -10.40
N ASP A 57 6.48 -9.40 -11.12
CA ASP A 57 5.07 -9.18 -11.39
C ASP A 57 4.23 -9.48 -10.14
N PHE A 58 4.17 -8.47 -9.26
CA PHE A 58 3.44 -8.54 -8.01
C PHE A 58 2.30 -7.50 -7.98
N PRO A 59 1.03 -7.93 -8.05
CA PRO A 59 -0.09 -7.01 -8.01
C PRO A 59 -0.21 -6.34 -6.63
N ILE A 60 -0.28 -5.02 -6.63
CA ILE A 60 -0.36 -4.19 -5.43
C ILE A 60 -1.79 -3.65 -5.30
N PRO A 61 -2.54 -4.02 -4.25
CA PRO A 61 -3.91 -3.54 -4.09
C PRO A 61 -3.98 -2.03 -3.87
N ASP A 62 -5.14 -1.43 -4.15
CA ASP A 62 -5.35 0.00 -3.93
C ASP A 62 -5.19 0.38 -2.45
N GLY A 63 -4.52 1.52 -2.21
CA GLY A 63 -4.22 2.02 -0.87
C GLY A 63 -2.89 1.55 -0.28
N PHE A 64 -2.18 0.63 -0.94
CA PHE A 64 -0.86 0.15 -0.51
C PHE A 64 0.26 1.00 -1.10
N LYS A 65 1.43 0.96 -0.46
CA LYS A 65 2.64 1.57 -0.99
C LYS A 65 3.67 0.50 -1.26
N LEU A 66 4.31 0.59 -2.42
CA LEU A 66 5.53 -0.15 -2.72
C LEU A 66 6.70 0.67 -2.19
N THR A 67 7.44 0.14 -1.22
CA THR A 67 8.69 0.75 -0.79
C THR A 67 9.83 -0.02 -1.41
N VAL A 68 10.64 0.66 -2.22
CA VAL A 68 11.85 0.13 -2.86
C VAL A 68 13.05 0.68 -2.09
N ILE A 69 13.95 -0.20 -1.71
CA ILE A 69 15.10 0.07 -0.85
C ILE A 69 16.35 -0.39 -1.59
N ALA A 70 17.31 0.50 -1.80
CA ALA A 70 18.62 0.11 -2.30
C ALA A 70 19.34 -0.74 -1.25
N ARG A 71 19.93 -1.86 -1.67
CA ARG A 71 20.60 -2.76 -0.74
C ARG A 71 21.74 -2.02 -0.05
N THR A 72 21.95 -2.33 1.23
CA THR A 72 23.00 -1.72 2.05
C THR A 72 24.41 -2.08 1.57
N GLY A 73 24.57 -3.16 0.81
CA GLY A 73 25.83 -3.55 0.18
C GLY A 73 26.14 -2.87 -1.15
N ASN A 74 25.23 -2.06 -1.69
CA ASN A 74 25.51 -1.32 -2.92
C ASN A 74 26.60 -0.27 -2.65
N THR A 75 27.49 -0.11 -3.61
CA THR A 75 28.56 0.87 -3.64
C THR A 75 28.26 2.05 -4.57
N GLY A 76 27.39 1.83 -5.55
CA GLY A 76 26.89 2.81 -6.49
C GLY A 76 25.47 3.28 -6.21
N TYR A 77 24.98 4.08 -7.14
CA TYR A 77 23.60 4.55 -7.15
C TYR A 77 22.69 3.56 -7.84
N ILE A 78 21.49 3.40 -7.29
CA ILE A 78 20.38 2.76 -7.98
C ILE A 78 19.51 3.82 -8.64
N TYR A 79 19.07 3.49 -9.85
CA TYR A 79 18.17 4.29 -10.67
C TYR A 79 16.83 3.58 -10.81
N LEU A 80 15.74 4.34 -10.77
CA LEU A 80 14.40 3.81 -11.00
C LEU A 80 13.75 4.47 -12.21
N GLY A 81 12.93 3.72 -12.94
CA GLY A 81 12.12 4.25 -14.03
C GLY A 81 10.76 3.57 -14.14
N SER A 82 9.79 4.25 -14.74
CA SER A 82 8.47 3.69 -15.05
C SER A 82 8.48 2.76 -16.27
N THR A 83 9.50 2.89 -17.12
CA THR A 83 9.72 2.02 -18.28
C THR A 83 11.21 1.71 -18.40
N LYS A 84 11.55 0.65 -19.14
CA LYS A 84 12.95 0.31 -19.44
C LYS A 84 13.72 1.49 -20.04
N GLY A 85 13.10 2.21 -20.99
CA GLY A 85 13.70 3.34 -21.67
C GLY A 85 13.88 4.57 -20.77
N ASP A 86 12.94 4.82 -19.85
CA ASP A 86 13.08 5.93 -18.90
C ASP A 86 14.15 5.64 -17.86
N CYS A 87 14.26 4.38 -17.40
CA CYS A 87 15.28 3.96 -16.44
C CYS A 87 16.70 4.08 -17.00
N ALA A 88 16.89 3.70 -18.27
CA ALA A 88 18.16 3.91 -18.99
C ALA A 88 18.43 5.39 -19.37
N ASN A 89 17.48 6.31 -19.16
CA ASN A 89 17.61 7.70 -19.57
C ASN A 89 17.97 8.60 -18.38
N ASN A 90 19.18 9.15 -18.43
CA ASN A 90 19.80 9.99 -17.39
C ASN A 90 19.06 11.32 -17.10
N LYS A 91 17.95 11.62 -17.80
CA LYS A 91 17.10 12.80 -17.56
C LYS A 91 15.68 12.46 -17.11
N ARG A 92 15.28 11.19 -17.18
CA ARG A 92 13.91 10.73 -16.88
C ARG A 92 13.85 9.68 -15.79
N ARG A 93 14.98 9.06 -15.47
CA ARG A 93 15.11 8.17 -14.32
C ARG A 93 15.08 8.98 -13.02
N PHE A 94 14.67 8.31 -11.95
CA PHE A 94 14.85 8.77 -10.60
C PHE A 94 16.27 8.42 -10.17
N ASP A 95 17.09 9.45 -9.95
CA ASP A 95 18.44 9.32 -9.40
C ASP A 95 18.42 9.41 -7.86
N GLY A 96 19.44 8.84 -7.21
CA GLY A 96 19.71 9.13 -5.80
C GLY A 96 19.26 8.08 -4.79
N LEU A 97 18.99 6.84 -5.20
CA LEU A 97 18.98 5.73 -4.23
C LEU A 97 20.42 5.29 -3.95
N GLU A 98 21.03 5.91 -2.93
CA GLU A 98 22.26 5.41 -2.30
C GLU A 98 21.96 4.17 -1.45
N ALA A 99 23.01 3.45 -1.04
CA ALA A 99 22.88 2.26 -0.21
C ALA A 99 22.03 2.51 1.04
N GLY A 100 20.98 1.70 1.23
CA GLY A 100 20.05 1.82 2.35
C GLY A 100 18.98 2.92 2.21
N VAL A 101 19.02 3.73 1.16
CA VAL A 101 17.96 4.71 0.87
C VAL A 101 16.71 3.99 0.35
N ALA A 102 15.56 4.46 0.82
CA ALA A 102 14.25 3.92 0.46
C ALA A 102 13.37 4.99 -0.19
N VAL A 103 12.57 4.57 -1.17
CA VAL A 103 11.52 5.39 -1.79
C VAL A 103 10.20 4.64 -1.78
N SER A 104 9.12 5.34 -1.44
CA SER A 104 7.77 4.77 -1.49
C SER A 104 7.01 5.27 -2.71
N LEU A 105 6.48 4.35 -3.48
CA LEU A 105 5.74 4.57 -4.72
C LEU A 105 4.31 4.07 -4.57
N ARG A 106 3.37 4.78 -5.20
CA ARG A 106 1.97 4.35 -5.32
C ARG A 106 1.73 3.82 -6.72
N VAL A 107 1.92 2.52 -6.89
CA VAL A 107 1.77 1.81 -8.17
C VAL A 107 0.83 0.62 -8.00
N LYS A 108 0.18 0.18 -9.09
CA LYS A 108 -0.76 -0.96 -9.08
C LYS A 108 -0.06 -2.32 -9.16
N ASN A 109 1.21 -2.34 -9.53
CA ASN A 109 2.01 -3.55 -9.66
C ASN A 109 3.49 -3.19 -9.48
N ALA A 110 4.25 -4.06 -8.83
CA ALA A 110 5.70 -3.90 -8.71
C ALA A 110 6.40 -3.90 -10.08
N SER A 111 5.89 -4.64 -11.07
CA SER A 111 6.41 -4.65 -12.44
C SER A 111 6.29 -3.29 -13.16
N ALA A 112 5.54 -2.33 -12.62
CA ALA A 112 5.55 -0.95 -13.12
C ALA A 112 6.87 -0.21 -12.86
N VAL A 113 7.78 -0.79 -12.05
CA VAL A 113 9.07 -0.22 -11.70
C VAL A 113 10.19 -1.01 -12.36
N TRP A 114 11.05 -0.27 -13.05
CA TRP A 114 12.32 -0.73 -13.59
C TRP A 114 13.45 -0.20 -12.72
N VAL A 115 14.46 -1.03 -12.53
CA VAL A 115 15.62 -0.77 -11.68
C VAL A 115 16.87 -0.91 -12.52
N ASP A 116 17.77 0.05 -12.43
CA ASP A 116 19.09 0.00 -13.04
C ASP A 116 20.13 0.37 -11.97
N ALA A 117 21.36 -0.06 -12.18
CA ALA A 117 22.46 0.16 -11.25
C ALA A 117 23.62 0.86 -11.93
N ASN A 118 24.39 1.61 -11.14
CA ASN A 118 25.63 2.21 -11.59
C ASN A 118 26.80 1.22 -11.59
N VAL A 119 26.74 0.16 -10.78
CA VAL A 119 27.74 -0.91 -10.70
C VAL A 119 27.05 -2.26 -10.91
N ASP A 120 27.77 -3.21 -11.51
CA ASP A 120 27.30 -4.57 -11.75
C ASP A 120 26.99 -5.30 -10.43
N ASP A 121 26.06 -6.27 -10.49
CA ASP A 121 25.63 -7.10 -9.34
C ASP A 121 25.07 -6.32 -8.13
N GLU A 122 24.60 -5.09 -8.36
CA GLU A 122 23.88 -4.31 -7.35
C GLU A 122 22.37 -4.50 -7.48
N GLY A 123 21.61 -4.11 -6.45
CA GLY A 123 20.19 -4.34 -6.50
C GLY A 123 19.36 -3.61 -5.46
N VAL A 124 18.08 -3.95 -5.45
CA VAL A 124 17.09 -3.43 -4.52
C VAL A 124 16.39 -4.56 -3.79
N SER A 125 15.86 -4.23 -2.62
CA SER A 125 14.80 -4.97 -1.95
C SER A 125 13.53 -4.14 -2.02
N TRP A 126 12.38 -4.79 -2.14
CA TRP A 126 11.10 -4.10 -2.10
C TRP A 126 10.19 -4.72 -1.06
N ILE A 127 9.33 -3.90 -0.47
CA ILE A 127 8.30 -4.31 0.49
C ILE A 127 6.98 -3.63 0.14
N VAL A 128 5.89 -4.37 0.26
CA VAL A 128 4.53 -3.87 0.09
C VAL A 128 3.79 -4.02 1.41
N GLU A 129 3.36 -2.88 1.95
CA GLU A 129 2.59 -2.78 3.18
C GLU A 129 1.51 -1.70 3.03
N ARG A 130 0.43 -1.82 3.81
CA ARG A 130 -0.65 -0.83 3.92
C ARG A 130 -0.48 -0.03 5.19
#